data_AF-A0A7X7KLC1-F1
#
_entry.id   AF-A0A7X7KLC1-F1
#
_cell.length_a   1.000
_cell.length_b   1.000
_cell.length_c   1.000
_cell.angle_alpha   90.00
_cell.angle_beta   90.00
_cell.angle_gamma   90.00
#
_symmetry.space_group_name_H-M   'P 1'
#
loop_
_entity.id
_entity.type
_entity.pdbx_description
1 polymer ?
#
loop_
_entity_poly.entity_id
_entity_poly.type
_entity_poly.pdbx_seq_one_letter_code
_entity_poly.pdbx_strand_id
1 'polypeptide(L)'
;MPRVTRASTRARRAHERVRRRELLLDAAEALFRERGYAAATTDALAERAGVSVGTVYNLLGSKEDVYAAAVERIGAERVDSTRRIVDACTDAISGIRQLAASRLRGYERERLFFVLFSCERASGVHPDPGHLPESVGAHYTAYLDLLGELLRRGIEAGLLAAMDPLHLALSFEGVLNAFMGYWTRPAGPPEGLADLSERFCESFLRMAGRHDGVAVAAAAAAAAPPPRELFITRFDADRLHELIAVARGFGGPDVVAHLHSLNDELEHAQVVEPSAVPPDVVTMNTRLRLRRFDTGVEELRTLVFPADAGREPGTLSVLEPLGTAVLGCRAGSDVEVVDAAAGNRLKFRVEAVVYQPEAAGDFHL
;
A
#
# COMPACT_ATOMS: atom_id res chain seq x y z
N MET A 1 -59.95 -32.51 -0.35
CA MET A 1 -58.69 -31.83 -0.74
C MET A 1 -58.26 -30.91 0.38
N PRO A 2 -57.04 -31.02 0.93
CA PRO A 2 -56.62 -30.15 2.02
C PRO A 2 -56.34 -28.73 1.48
N ARG A 3 -56.96 -27.73 2.11
CA ARG A 3 -56.72 -26.30 1.84
C ARG A 3 -55.29 -25.95 2.26
N VAL A 4 -54.40 -25.72 1.31
CA VAL A 4 -53.11 -25.07 1.55
C VAL A 4 -53.40 -23.66 2.06
N THR A 5 -53.17 -23.40 3.35
CA THR A 5 -53.38 -22.10 4.01
C THR A 5 -52.56 -20.98 3.37
N ARG A 6 -53.13 -19.78 3.23
CA ARG A 6 -52.51 -18.60 2.60
C ARG A 6 -51.14 -18.20 3.20
N ALA A 7 -50.88 -18.58 4.46
CA ALA A 7 -49.59 -18.40 5.14
C ALA A 7 -48.50 -19.34 4.60
N SER A 8 -48.82 -20.61 4.28
CA SER A 8 -47.84 -21.57 3.76
C SER A 8 -47.47 -21.29 2.29
N THR A 9 -48.37 -20.70 1.50
CA THR A 9 -48.05 -20.20 0.16
C THR A 9 -47.15 -18.97 0.16
N ARG A 10 -47.28 -18.06 1.14
CA ARG A 10 -46.38 -16.89 1.29
C ARG A 10 -44.97 -17.31 1.69
N ALA A 11 -44.85 -18.22 2.66
CA ALA A 11 -43.56 -18.76 3.10
C ALA A 11 -42.83 -19.50 1.95
N ARG A 12 -43.56 -20.34 1.18
CA ARG A 12 -42.98 -21.03 0.01
C ARG A 12 -42.46 -20.07 -1.04
N ARG A 13 -43.21 -19.01 -1.37
CA ARG A 13 -42.78 -17.99 -2.34
C ARG A 13 -41.57 -17.20 -1.86
N ALA A 14 -41.50 -16.87 -0.56
CA ALA A 14 -40.33 -16.20 0.02
C ALA A 14 -39.08 -17.07 -0.07
N HIS A 15 -39.19 -18.35 0.30
CA HIS A 15 -38.10 -19.32 0.20
C HIS A 15 -37.63 -19.52 -1.25
N GLU A 16 -38.55 -19.63 -2.20
CA GLU A 16 -38.24 -19.73 -3.62
C GLU A 16 -37.56 -18.46 -4.17
N ARG A 17 -37.96 -17.28 -3.67
CA ARG A 17 -37.31 -16.01 -4.01
C ARG A 17 -35.87 -15.95 -3.49
N VAL A 18 -35.62 -16.38 -2.25
CA VAL A 18 -34.26 -16.47 -1.68
C VAL A 18 -33.41 -17.43 -2.50
N ARG A 19 -33.90 -18.65 -2.77
CA ARG A 19 -33.17 -19.64 -3.58
C ARG A 19 -32.82 -19.11 -4.97
N ARG A 20 -33.75 -18.41 -5.63
CA ARG A 20 -33.47 -17.80 -6.95
C ARG A 20 -32.45 -16.67 -6.88
N ARG A 21 -32.48 -15.88 -5.80
CA ARG A 21 -31.49 -14.84 -5.56
C ARG A 21 -30.11 -15.46 -5.39
N GLU A 22 -29.97 -16.52 -4.60
CA GLU A 22 -28.69 -17.25 -4.43
C GLU A 22 -28.16 -17.81 -5.76
N LEU A 23 -29.02 -18.45 -6.56
CA LEU A 23 -28.64 -18.95 -7.90
C LEU A 23 -28.11 -17.84 -8.82
N LEU A 24 -28.70 -16.65 -8.74
CA LEU A 24 -28.23 -15.50 -9.50
C LEU A 24 -26.88 -14.97 -8.97
N LEU A 25 -26.67 -14.96 -7.65
CA LEU A 25 -25.40 -14.54 -7.06
C LEU A 25 -24.26 -15.51 -7.41
N ASP A 26 -24.51 -16.82 -7.37
CA ASP A 26 -23.55 -17.83 -7.82
C ASP A 26 -23.18 -17.65 -9.30
N ALA A 27 -24.17 -17.40 -10.15
CA ALA A 27 -23.95 -17.13 -11.57
C ALA A 27 -23.19 -15.81 -11.80
N ALA A 28 -23.48 -14.78 -11.00
CA ALA A 28 -22.82 -13.48 -11.07
C ALA A 28 -21.35 -13.56 -10.65
N GLU A 29 -21.04 -14.23 -9.54
CA GLU A 29 -19.65 -14.44 -9.08
C GLU A 29 -18.82 -15.15 -10.15
N ALA A 30 -19.36 -16.21 -10.76
CA ALA A 30 -18.69 -16.92 -11.83
C ALA A 30 -18.48 -16.03 -13.07
N LEU A 31 -19.51 -15.26 -13.47
CA LEU A 31 -19.43 -14.35 -14.61
C LEU A 31 -18.38 -13.26 -14.41
N PHE A 32 -18.35 -12.60 -13.26
CA PHE A 32 -17.39 -11.55 -12.95
C PHE A 32 -15.97 -12.09 -12.84
N ARG A 33 -15.78 -13.31 -12.32
CA ARG A 33 -14.46 -13.93 -12.23
C ARG A 33 -13.89 -14.25 -13.61
N GLU A 34 -14.72 -14.75 -14.52
CA GLU A 34 -14.32 -15.17 -15.87
C GLU A 34 -14.12 -14.00 -16.84
N ARG A 35 -15.00 -12.99 -16.78
CA ARG A 35 -15.02 -11.89 -17.78
C ARG A 35 -14.58 -10.53 -17.21
N GLY A 36 -14.39 -10.44 -15.90
CA GLY A 36 -14.20 -9.16 -15.21
C GLY A 36 -15.49 -8.34 -15.12
N TYR A 37 -15.45 -7.24 -14.36
CA TYR A 37 -16.60 -6.35 -14.22
C TYR A 37 -16.99 -5.72 -15.55
N ALA A 38 -16.05 -5.11 -16.28
CA ALA A 38 -16.34 -4.34 -17.50
C ALA A 38 -17.13 -5.14 -18.55
N ALA A 39 -16.71 -6.37 -18.86
CA ALA A 39 -17.33 -7.20 -19.91
C ALA A 39 -18.55 -8.01 -19.45
N ALA A 40 -18.90 -8.01 -18.17
CA ALA A 40 -20.11 -8.67 -17.66
C ALA A 40 -21.38 -7.86 -17.99
N THR A 41 -22.48 -8.52 -18.36
CA THR A 41 -23.78 -7.90 -18.64
C THR A 41 -24.91 -8.63 -17.93
N THR A 42 -26.02 -7.93 -17.66
CA THR A 42 -27.23 -8.54 -17.07
C THR A 42 -27.84 -9.61 -17.98
N ASP A 43 -27.67 -9.48 -19.29
CA ASP A 43 -28.15 -10.46 -20.26
C ASP A 43 -27.34 -11.76 -20.20
N ALA A 44 -26.01 -11.66 -20.17
CA ALA A 44 -25.14 -12.82 -19.99
C ALA A 44 -25.37 -13.50 -18.63
N LEU A 45 -25.69 -12.73 -17.59
CA LEU A 45 -26.07 -13.27 -16.28
C LEU A 45 -27.40 -14.03 -16.36
N ALA A 46 -28.42 -13.45 -17.00
CA ALA A 46 -29.73 -14.07 -17.16
C ALA A 46 -29.64 -15.39 -17.93
N GLU A 47 -28.90 -15.39 -19.04
CA GLU A 47 -28.59 -16.59 -19.83
C GLU A 47 -27.91 -17.67 -18.98
N ARG A 48 -26.85 -17.30 -18.25
CA ARG A 48 -26.10 -18.23 -17.39
C ARG A 48 -26.94 -18.84 -16.28
N ALA A 49 -27.81 -18.04 -15.66
CA ALA A 49 -28.69 -18.49 -14.59
C ALA A 49 -29.95 -19.19 -15.09
N GLY A 50 -30.18 -19.26 -16.41
CA GLY A 50 -31.38 -19.85 -17.00
C GLY A 50 -32.66 -19.10 -16.64
N VAL A 51 -32.60 -17.77 -16.50
CA VAL A 51 -33.75 -16.91 -16.16
C VAL A 51 -33.95 -15.80 -17.18
N SER A 52 -35.09 -15.11 -17.12
CA SER A 52 -35.31 -13.91 -17.92
C SER A 52 -34.49 -12.73 -17.37
N VAL A 53 -34.10 -11.80 -18.25
CA VAL A 53 -33.45 -10.53 -17.87
C VAL A 53 -34.30 -9.74 -16.88
N GLY A 54 -35.63 -9.72 -17.08
CA GLY A 54 -36.56 -9.09 -16.14
C GLY A 54 -36.53 -9.70 -14.74
N THR A 55 -36.22 -10.99 -14.61
CA THR A 55 -36.02 -11.66 -13.31
C THR A 55 -34.77 -11.14 -12.61
N VAL A 56 -33.68 -10.88 -13.34
CA VAL A 56 -32.45 -10.29 -12.78
C VAL A 56 -32.74 -8.91 -12.21
N TYR A 57 -33.33 -8.02 -13.01
CA TYR A 57 -33.70 -6.68 -12.55
C TYR A 57 -34.67 -6.69 -11.37
N ASN A 58 -35.63 -7.62 -11.34
CA ASN A 58 -36.58 -7.73 -10.23
C ASN A 58 -35.94 -8.23 -8.91
N LEU A 59 -34.92 -9.08 -8.99
CA LEU A 59 -34.34 -9.72 -7.82
C LEU A 59 -33.07 -9.05 -7.31
N LEU A 60 -32.23 -8.54 -8.21
CA LEU A 60 -30.92 -7.98 -7.89
C LEU A 60 -30.74 -6.53 -8.35
N GLY A 61 -31.50 -6.06 -9.34
CA GLY A 61 -31.39 -4.67 -9.82
C GLY A 61 -30.43 -4.53 -11.00
N SER A 62 -29.66 -3.45 -11.01
CA SER A 62 -28.67 -3.13 -12.03
C SER A 62 -27.42 -4.03 -11.95
N LYS A 63 -26.51 -3.93 -12.93
CA LYS A 63 -25.20 -4.61 -12.88
C LYS A 63 -24.38 -4.21 -11.65
N GLU A 64 -24.47 -2.95 -11.23
CA GLU A 64 -23.81 -2.44 -10.02
C GLU A 64 -24.41 -3.06 -8.76
N ASP A 65 -25.74 -3.14 -8.68
CA ASP A 65 -26.43 -3.79 -7.56
C ASP A 65 -26.12 -5.29 -7.47
N VAL A 66 -26.01 -5.96 -8.63
CA VAL A 66 -25.59 -7.36 -8.71
C VAL A 66 -24.17 -7.54 -8.20
N TYR A 67 -23.25 -6.67 -8.61
CA TYR A 67 -21.86 -6.71 -8.16
C TYR A 67 -21.76 -6.42 -6.65
N ALA A 68 -22.45 -5.39 -6.17
CA ALA A 68 -22.55 -5.04 -4.75
C ALA A 68 -23.03 -6.23 -3.92
N ALA A 69 -24.13 -6.88 -4.34
CA ALA A 69 -24.69 -8.02 -3.63
C ALA A 69 -23.75 -9.25 -3.62
N ALA A 70 -23.02 -9.48 -4.71
CA ALA A 70 -22.02 -10.57 -4.77
C ALA A 70 -20.85 -10.30 -3.83
N VAL A 71 -20.29 -9.09 -3.88
CA VAL A 71 -19.18 -8.67 -3.01
C VAL A 71 -19.60 -8.64 -1.53
N GLU A 72 -20.80 -8.16 -1.24
CA GLU A 72 -21.34 -8.12 0.12
C GLU A 72 -21.46 -9.53 0.71
N ARG A 73 -21.93 -10.50 -0.09
CA ARG A 73 -22.00 -11.91 0.31
C ARG A 73 -20.61 -12.48 0.59
N ILE A 74 -19.66 -12.25 -0.31
CA ILE A 74 -18.27 -12.69 -0.14
C ILE A 74 -17.65 -12.07 1.12
N GLY A 75 -17.85 -10.76 1.33
CA GLY A 75 -17.34 -10.03 2.49
C GLY A 75 -17.91 -10.56 3.81
N ALA A 76 -19.22 -10.80 3.87
CA ALA A 76 -19.87 -11.38 5.04
C ALA A 76 -19.33 -12.77 5.37
N GLU A 77 -19.23 -13.66 4.38
CA GLU A 77 -18.68 -15.00 4.54
C GLU A 77 -17.20 -14.97 4.99
N ARG A 78 -16.43 -14.01 4.46
CA ARG A 78 -15.03 -13.78 4.83
C ARG A 78 -14.89 -13.35 6.28
N VAL A 79 -15.66 -12.35 6.72
CA VAL A 79 -15.70 -11.89 8.12
C VAL A 79 -16.04 -13.06 9.03
N ASP A 80 -17.08 -13.84 8.71
CA ASP A 80 -17.48 -14.99 9.52
C ASP A 80 -16.41 -16.07 9.58
N SER A 81 -15.75 -16.38 8.46
CA SER A 81 -14.67 -17.36 8.45
C SER A 81 -13.44 -16.88 9.21
N THR A 82 -13.09 -15.60 9.13
CA THR A 82 -11.99 -15.00 9.90
C THR A 82 -12.31 -15.02 11.40
N ARG A 83 -13.54 -14.65 11.79
CA ARG A 83 -13.99 -14.69 13.18
C ARG A 83 -13.87 -16.09 13.77
N ARG A 84 -14.32 -17.13 13.05
CA ARG A 84 -14.18 -18.52 13.49
C ARG A 84 -12.72 -18.92 13.76
N ILE A 85 -11.78 -18.45 12.94
CA ILE A 85 -10.34 -18.72 13.14
C ILE A 85 -9.83 -17.99 14.37
N VAL A 86 -10.15 -16.71 14.52
CA VAL A 86 -9.73 -15.86 15.65
C VAL A 86 -10.29 -16.36 17.00
N ASP A 87 -11.54 -16.84 17.00
CA ASP A 87 -12.20 -17.37 18.19
C ASP A 87 -11.65 -18.74 18.60
N ALA A 88 -11.25 -19.57 17.62
CA ALA A 88 -10.75 -20.92 17.87
C ALA A 88 -9.25 -20.98 18.20
N CYS A 89 -8.46 -19.98 17.77
CA CYS A 89 -7.01 -20.00 17.98
C CYS A 89 -6.63 -19.56 19.41
N THR A 90 -5.82 -20.38 20.07
CA THR A 90 -5.19 -20.04 21.36
C THR A 90 -3.80 -19.42 21.19
N ASP A 91 -3.15 -19.70 20.06
CA ASP A 91 -1.85 -19.16 19.68
C ASP A 91 -2.02 -18.21 18.49
N ALA A 92 -1.52 -16.97 18.65
CA ALA A 92 -1.67 -15.92 17.65
C ALA A 92 -0.98 -16.28 16.32
N ILE A 93 0.20 -16.91 16.39
CA ILE A 93 0.97 -17.26 15.20
C ILE A 93 0.27 -18.36 14.39
N SER A 94 -0.26 -19.37 15.06
CA SER A 94 -1.12 -20.39 14.45
C SER A 94 -2.35 -19.77 13.79
N GLY A 95 -3.00 -18.81 14.44
CA GLY A 95 -4.11 -18.07 13.83
C GLY A 95 -3.69 -17.35 12.55
N ILE A 96 -2.55 -16.64 12.55
CA ILE A 96 -2.04 -15.88 11.39
C ILE A 96 -1.78 -16.84 10.22
N ARG A 97 -1.17 -18.00 10.51
CA ARG A 97 -0.96 -19.05 9.51
C ARG A 97 -2.26 -19.58 8.94
N GLN A 98 -3.28 -19.80 9.78
CA GLN A 98 -4.59 -20.26 9.34
C GLN A 98 -5.32 -19.21 8.50
N LEU A 99 -5.22 -17.93 8.83
CA LEU A 99 -5.79 -16.83 8.04
C LEU A 99 -5.13 -16.73 6.66
N ALA A 100 -3.80 -16.77 6.60
CA ALA A 100 -3.08 -16.76 5.33
C ALA A 100 -3.48 -17.94 4.43
N ALA A 101 -3.51 -19.14 5.00
CA ALA A 101 -3.91 -20.34 4.28
C ALA A 101 -5.37 -20.27 3.82
N SER A 102 -6.26 -19.69 4.64
CA SER A 102 -7.65 -19.44 4.27
C SER A 102 -7.76 -18.47 3.09
N ARG A 103 -7.03 -17.35 3.12
CA ARG A 103 -7.04 -16.33 2.06
C ARG A 103 -6.51 -16.88 0.73
N LEU A 104 -5.44 -17.68 0.77
CA LEU A 104 -4.88 -18.30 -0.43
C LEU A 104 -5.80 -19.36 -1.04
N ARG A 105 -6.44 -20.21 -0.21
CA ARG A 105 -7.46 -21.16 -0.70
C ARG A 105 -8.68 -20.46 -1.27
N GLY A 106 -9.07 -19.33 -0.69
CA GLY A 106 -10.22 -18.54 -1.09
C GLY A 106 -9.99 -17.60 -2.27
N TYR A 107 -8.73 -17.42 -2.72
CA TYR A 107 -8.31 -16.34 -3.61
C TYR A 107 -9.24 -16.13 -4.81
N GLU A 108 -9.46 -17.17 -5.62
CA GLU A 108 -10.23 -17.06 -6.86
C GLU A 108 -11.63 -16.47 -6.67
N ARG A 109 -12.30 -16.86 -5.58
CA ARG A 109 -13.64 -16.39 -5.25
C ARG A 109 -13.60 -15.05 -4.54
N GLU A 110 -12.73 -14.91 -3.55
CA GLU A 110 -12.65 -13.75 -2.68
C GLU A 110 -12.03 -12.53 -3.38
N ARG A 111 -11.31 -12.71 -4.50
CA ARG A 111 -10.67 -11.63 -5.26
C ARG A 111 -11.65 -10.52 -5.64
N LEU A 112 -12.90 -10.84 -5.95
CA LEU A 112 -13.92 -9.84 -6.27
C LEU A 112 -14.13 -8.83 -5.13
N PHE A 113 -14.02 -9.28 -3.88
CA PHE A 113 -14.13 -8.42 -2.71
C PHE A 113 -12.84 -7.63 -2.47
N PHE A 114 -11.68 -8.28 -2.47
CA PHE A 114 -10.42 -7.62 -2.13
C PHE A 114 -9.89 -6.64 -3.19
N VAL A 115 -10.23 -6.85 -4.47
CA VAL A 115 -9.81 -5.94 -5.55
C VAL A 115 -10.34 -4.51 -5.36
N LEU A 116 -11.53 -4.37 -4.73
CA LEU A 116 -12.13 -3.06 -4.42
C LEU A 116 -11.28 -2.20 -3.49
N PHE A 117 -10.49 -2.84 -2.63
CA PHE A 117 -9.69 -2.19 -1.61
C PHE A 117 -8.20 -2.17 -1.94
N SER A 118 -7.81 -2.79 -3.06
CA SER A 118 -6.40 -2.96 -3.46
C SER A 118 -6.07 -2.25 -4.77
N CYS A 119 -7.06 -1.96 -5.63
CA CYS A 119 -6.87 -1.24 -6.87
C CYS A 119 -7.31 0.22 -6.75
N GLU A 120 -6.74 1.07 -7.60
CA GLU A 120 -7.18 2.46 -7.70
C GLU A 120 -8.64 2.56 -8.11
N ARG A 121 -9.36 3.51 -7.50
CA ARG A 121 -10.79 3.75 -7.71
C ARG A 121 -11.16 4.03 -9.17
N ALA A 122 -10.23 4.57 -9.95
CA ALA A 122 -10.41 4.90 -11.37
C ALA A 122 -9.94 3.81 -12.35
N SER A 123 -9.58 2.61 -11.86
CA SER A 123 -9.02 1.54 -12.69
C SER A 123 -10.02 0.91 -13.69
N GLY A 124 -11.33 1.10 -13.49
CA GLY A 124 -12.39 0.48 -14.30
C GLY A 124 -12.50 -1.05 -14.14
N VAL A 125 -11.70 -1.65 -13.25
CA VAL A 125 -11.69 -3.09 -12.95
C VAL A 125 -12.91 -3.51 -12.13
N HIS A 126 -13.49 -2.58 -11.39
CA HIS A 126 -14.66 -2.71 -10.53
C HIS A 126 -15.48 -1.40 -10.57
N PRO A 127 -16.75 -1.37 -10.11
CA PRO A 127 -17.49 -0.12 -9.93
C PRO A 127 -16.81 0.78 -8.90
N ASP A 128 -17.09 2.08 -8.93
CA ASP A 128 -16.60 3.01 -7.90
C ASP A 128 -17.08 2.54 -6.52
N PRO A 129 -16.17 2.24 -5.56
CA PRO A 129 -16.56 1.84 -4.22
C PRO A 129 -17.46 2.85 -3.50
N GLY A 130 -17.43 4.13 -3.90
CA GLY A 130 -18.30 5.18 -3.35
C GLY A 130 -19.77 5.04 -3.75
N HIS A 131 -20.08 4.27 -4.79
CA HIS A 131 -21.46 3.96 -5.18
C HIS A 131 -21.97 2.63 -4.61
N LEU A 132 -21.12 1.88 -3.91
CA LEU A 132 -21.52 0.62 -3.27
C LEU A 132 -22.16 0.88 -1.90
N PRO A 133 -23.01 -0.04 -1.41
CA PRO A 133 -23.56 0.04 -0.06
C PRO A 133 -22.47 0.12 1.01
N GLU A 134 -22.69 0.92 2.06
CA GLU A 134 -21.76 1.09 3.19
C GLU A 134 -21.39 -0.25 3.86
N SER A 135 -22.31 -1.22 3.82
CA SER A 135 -22.09 -2.58 4.34
C SER A 135 -20.89 -3.30 3.69
N VAL A 136 -20.60 -3.01 2.42
CA VAL A 136 -19.42 -3.56 1.73
C VAL A 136 -18.13 -3.08 2.39
N GLY A 137 -18.02 -1.78 2.65
CA GLY A 137 -16.90 -1.20 3.37
C GLY A 137 -16.82 -1.68 4.82
N ALA A 138 -17.97 -1.78 5.49
CA ALA A 138 -18.05 -2.27 6.86
C ALA A 138 -17.53 -3.71 7.02
N HIS A 139 -17.77 -4.60 6.04
CA HIS A 139 -17.20 -5.94 6.05
C HIS A 139 -15.66 -5.93 5.95
N TYR A 140 -15.08 -5.00 5.18
CA TYR A 140 -13.64 -4.89 5.06
C TYR A 140 -13.00 -4.36 6.34
N THR A 141 -13.61 -3.33 6.95
CA THR A 141 -13.20 -2.84 8.27
C THR A 141 -13.29 -3.95 9.33
N ALA A 142 -14.41 -4.66 9.41
CA ALA A 142 -14.57 -5.76 10.35
C ALA A 142 -13.57 -6.91 10.13
N TYR A 143 -13.19 -7.16 8.88
CA TYR A 143 -12.14 -8.11 8.54
C TYR A 143 -10.77 -7.65 9.07
N LEU A 144 -10.41 -6.38 8.82
CA LEU A 144 -9.15 -5.81 9.32
C LEU A 144 -9.11 -5.76 10.85
N ASP A 145 -10.23 -5.47 11.51
CA ASP A 145 -10.32 -5.46 12.97
C ASP A 145 -10.05 -6.85 13.56
N LEU A 146 -10.60 -7.91 12.95
CA LEU A 146 -10.35 -9.29 13.37
C LEU A 146 -8.89 -9.72 13.16
N LEU A 147 -8.27 -9.30 12.04
CA LEU A 147 -6.86 -9.55 11.79
C LEU A 147 -5.98 -8.75 12.78
N GLY A 148 -6.31 -7.48 13.01
CA GLY A 148 -5.64 -6.59 13.96
C GLY A 148 -5.72 -7.13 15.39
N GLU A 149 -6.87 -7.68 15.79
CA GLU A 149 -7.04 -8.36 17.08
C GLU A 149 -6.05 -9.53 17.24
N LEU A 150 -5.90 -10.34 16.20
CA LEU A 150 -4.97 -11.48 16.24
C LEU A 150 -3.50 -11.03 16.31
N LEU A 151 -3.15 -9.98 15.56
CA LEU A 151 -1.82 -9.38 15.59
C LEU A 151 -1.53 -8.76 16.96
N ARG A 152 -2.49 -8.06 17.55
CA ARG A 152 -2.41 -7.50 18.90
C ARG A 152 -2.12 -8.59 19.94
N ARG A 153 -2.80 -9.74 19.88
CA ARG A 153 -2.50 -10.90 20.76
C ARG A 153 -1.06 -11.39 20.59
N GLY A 154 -0.55 -11.42 19.35
CA GLY A 154 0.85 -11.78 19.08
C GLY A 154 1.86 -10.79 19.66
N ILE A 155 1.53 -9.49 19.63
CA ILE A 155 2.35 -8.43 20.23
C ILE A 155 2.36 -8.56 21.76
N GLU A 156 1.19 -8.72 22.38
CA GLU A 156 1.04 -8.85 23.84
C GLU A 156 1.73 -10.10 24.38
N ALA A 157 1.71 -11.20 23.61
CA ALA A 157 2.45 -12.42 23.93
C ALA A 157 3.97 -12.29 23.70
N GLY A 158 4.45 -11.16 23.16
CA GLY A 158 5.85 -10.93 22.84
C GLY A 158 6.36 -11.77 21.66
N LEU A 159 5.47 -12.25 20.78
CA LEU A 159 5.81 -13.05 19.61
C LEU A 159 6.03 -12.17 18.36
N LEU A 160 5.42 -10.98 18.33
CA LEU A 160 5.54 -9.99 17.27
C LEU A 160 6.21 -8.71 17.81
N ALA A 161 6.80 -7.93 16.90
CA ALA A 161 7.36 -6.62 17.21
C ALA A 161 6.25 -5.64 17.64
N ALA A 162 6.59 -4.73 18.56
CA ALA A 162 5.66 -3.71 19.05
C ALA A 162 5.41 -2.65 17.98
N MET A 163 4.38 -2.89 17.16
CA MET A 163 3.93 -2.02 16.07
C MET A 163 2.42 -1.81 16.15
N ASP A 164 1.91 -0.81 15.44
CA ASP A 164 0.47 -0.65 15.24
C ASP A 164 -0.13 -1.90 14.56
N PRO A 165 -1.11 -2.59 15.20
CA PRO A 165 -1.78 -3.74 14.61
C PRO A 165 -2.42 -3.45 13.25
N LEU A 166 -2.90 -2.23 13.00
CA LEU A 166 -3.48 -1.86 11.71
C LEU A 166 -2.42 -1.83 10.62
N HIS A 167 -1.24 -1.27 10.90
CA HIS A 167 -0.12 -1.28 9.94
C HIS A 167 0.31 -2.72 9.63
N LEU A 168 0.43 -3.59 10.65
CA LEU A 168 0.75 -5.00 10.43
C LEU A 168 -0.34 -5.72 9.61
N ALA A 169 -1.62 -5.40 9.81
CA ALA A 169 -2.73 -5.96 9.04
C ALA A 169 -2.67 -5.52 7.57
N LEU A 170 -2.40 -4.24 7.32
CA LEU A 170 -2.22 -3.70 5.97
C LEU A 170 -0.97 -4.28 5.29
N SER A 171 0.14 -4.45 6.01
CA SER A 171 1.34 -5.12 5.48
C SER A 171 1.07 -6.58 5.15
N PHE A 172 0.35 -7.30 6.01
CA PHE A 172 -0.08 -8.68 5.76
C PHE A 172 -0.88 -8.76 4.46
N GLU A 173 -1.90 -7.91 4.29
CA GLU A 173 -2.73 -7.85 3.09
C GLU A 173 -1.96 -7.45 1.85
N GLY A 174 -1.09 -6.44 1.94
CA GLY A 174 -0.28 -5.96 0.83
C GLY A 174 0.66 -7.03 0.29
N VAL A 175 1.41 -7.68 1.18
CA VAL A 175 2.31 -8.79 0.79
C VAL A 175 1.49 -9.95 0.22
N LEU A 176 0.37 -10.33 0.85
CA LEU A 176 -0.46 -11.44 0.39
C LEU A 176 -1.03 -11.17 -1.01
N ASN A 177 -1.53 -9.95 -1.25
CA ASN A 177 -2.02 -9.52 -2.56
C ASN A 177 -0.92 -9.51 -3.63
N ALA A 178 0.29 -9.05 -3.31
CA ALA A 178 1.42 -9.09 -4.24
C ALA A 178 1.79 -10.54 -4.61
N PHE A 179 1.85 -11.44 -3.63
CA PHE A 179 2.10 -12.87 -3.84
C PHE A 179 1.03 -13.50 -4.76
N MET A 180 -0.26 -13.27 -4.48
CA MET A 180 -1.36 -13.80 -5.30
C MET A 180 -1.32 -13.26 -6.73
N GLY A 181 -1.11 -11.94 -6.90
CA GLY A 181 -1.04 -11.32 -8.22
C GLY A 181 0.13 -11.83 -9.08
N TYR A 182 1.27 -12.17 -8.47
CA TYR A 182 2.39 -12.79 -9.16
C TYR A 182 2.09 -14.26 -9.54
N TRP A 183 1.55 -15.05 -8.60
CA TRP A 183 1.36 -16.49 -8.78
C TRP A 183 0.26 -16.87 -9.77
N THR A 184 -0.75 -16.02 -9.93
CA THR A 184 -1.88 -16.30 -10.84
C THR A 184 -1.65 -15.85 -12.28
N ARG A 185 -0.40 -15.52 -12.63
CA ARG A 185 -0.02 -15.22 -14.02
C ARG A 185 0.07 -16.51 -14.84
N PRO A 186 -0.17 -16.46 -16.17
CA PRO A 186 -0.15 -17.66 -17.03
C PRO A 186 1.15 -18.48 -17.00
N ALA A 187 2.27 -17.86 -16.61
CA ALA A 187 3.59 -18.49 -16.46
C ALA A 187 4.00 -18.65 -14.98
N GLY A 188 3.03 -18.69 -14.06
CA GLY A 188 3.27 -18.75 -12.61
C GLY A 188 4.09 -19.98 -12.20
N PRO A 189 4.73 -19.96 -11.02
CA PRO A 189 5.58 -21.04 -10.54
C PRO A 189 4.80 -22.38 -10.45
N PRO A 190 5.48 -23.53 -10.60
CA PRO A 190 4.84 -24.85 -10.60
C PRO A 190 4.33 -25.30 -9.21
N GLU A 191 4.57 -24.50 -8.18
CA GLU A 191 4.28 -24.80 -6.77
C GLU A 191 2.79 -24.58 -6.46
N GLY A 192 2.20 -25.47 -5.65
CA GLY A 192 0.80 -25.35 -5.25
C GLY A 192 0.56 -24.17 -4.31
N LEU A 193 -0.65 -23.61 -4.33
CA LEU A 193 -1.09 -22.51 -3.44
C LEU A 193 -0.89 -22.81 -1.94
N ALA A 194 -0.81 -24.09 -1.56
CA ALA A 194 -0.52 -24.51 -0.18
C ALA A 194 0.93 -24.22 0.23
N ASP A 195 1.91 -24.51 -0.63
CA ASP A 195 3.33 -24.25 -0.36
C ASP A 195 3.61 -22.73 -0.32
N LEU A 196 2.83 -21.97 -1.10
CA LEU A 196 2.84 -20.51 -1.09
C LEU A 196 2.43 -19.93 0.27
N SER A 197 1.46 -20.56 0.93
CA SER A 197 0.95 -20.09 2.23
C SER A 197 2.00 -20.16 3.31
N GLU A 198 2.76 -21.24 3.36
CA GLU A 198 3.78 -21.42 4.38
C GLU A 198 4.94 -20.44 4.17
N ARG A 199 5.42 -20.31 2.93
CA ARG A 199 6.47 -19.35 2.57
C ARG A 199 6.06 -17.90 2.81
N PHE A 200 4.83 -17.53 2.43
CA PHE A 200 4.27 -16.22 2.71
C PHE A 200 4.25 -15.95 4.23
N CYS A 201 3.69 -16.88 5.01
CA CYS A 201 3.59 -16.74 6.46
C CYS A 201 4.96 -16.60 7.10
N GLU A 202 5.92 -17.43 6.70
CA GLU A 202 7.27 -17.37 7.24
C GLU A 202 7.93 -16.02 6.93
N SER A 203 7.76 -15.51 5.71
CA SER A 203 8.31 -14.22 5.30
C SER A 203 7.70 -13.08 6.09
N PHE A 204 6.37 -13.07 6.22
CA PHE A 204 5.64 -12.08 7.02
C PHE A 204 6.04 -12.16 8.50
N LEU A 205 6.07 -13.36 9.09
CA LEU A 205 6.41 -13.55 10.51
C LEU A 205 7.87 -13.23 10.82
N ARG A 206 8.79 -13.41 9.87
CA ARG A 206 10.19 -12.96 10.03
C ARG A 206 10.29 -11.45 10.03
N MET A 207 9.55 -10.78 9.15
CA MET A 207 9.48 -9.31 9.09
C MET A 207 8.78 -8.73 10.34
N ALA A 208 7.68 -9.35 10.78
CA ALA A 208 6.87 -8.88 11.90
C ALA A 208 7.34 -9.41 13.27
N GLY A 209 8.29 -10.34 13.29
CA GLY A 209 8.77 -11.00 14.50
C GLY A 209 9.70 -10.12 15.33
N ARG A 210 9.86 -10.46 16.62
CA ARG A 210 10.89 -9.83 17.44
C ARG A 210 12.26 -10.26 16.95
N HIS A 211 13.01 -9.30 16.43
CA HIS A 211 14.40 -9.53 16.10
C HIS A 211 15.27 -9.41 17.37
N ASP A 212 15.41 -10.48 18.16
CA ASP A 212 16.41 -10.58 19.25
C ASP A 212 17.86 -10.70 18.71
N GLY A 213 18.11 -10.12 17.54
CA GLY A 213 19.36 -10.19 16.78
C GLY A 213 19.47 -9.18 15.65
N VAL A 214 18.45 -8.33 15.42
CA VAL A 214 18.57 -7.13 14.57
C VAL A 214 18.65 -5.90 15.47
N ALA A 215 19.55 -5.99 16.44
CA ALA A 215 20.18 -4.83 17.06
C ALA A 215 21.17 -4.12 16.10
N VAL A 216 21.16 -4.45 14.80
CA VAL A 216 22.10 -3.88 13.81
C VAL A 216 21.45 -2.85 12.86
N ALA A 217 20.15 -2.55 12.99
CA ALA A 217 19.56 -1.37 12.31
C ALA A 217 19.23 -0.22 13.29
N ALA A 218 18.89 -0.53 14.54
CA ALA A 218 18.66 0.49 15.58
C ALA A 218 19.97 1.10 16.13
N ALA A 219 21.12 0.43 15.96
CA ALA A 219 22.43 0.96 16.37
C ALA A 219 23.10 1.83 15.28
N ALA A 220 22.63 1.79 14.02
CA ALA A 220 23.06 2.70 12.97
C ALA A 220 22.27 4.03 12.99
N ALA A 221 21.12 4.07 13.67
CA ALA A 221 20.39 5.30 13.97
C ALA A 221 21.03 6.14 15.10
N ALA A 222 22.08 5.62 15.76
CA ALA A 222 22.86 6.34 16.76
C ALA A 222 24.04 7.13 16.14
N ALA A 223 23.76 7.89 15.09
CA ALA A 223 24.55 9.06 14.67
C ALA A 223 23.80 9.87 13.58
N ALA A 224 22.47 9.96 13.64
CA ALA A 224 21.82 11.03 12.91
C ALA A 224 22.31 12.36 13.51
N PRO A 225 22.91 13.27 12.72
CA PRO A 225 23.27 14.59 13.21
C PRO A 225 22.00 15.28 13.76
N PRO A 226 22.12 16.20 14.72
CA PRO A 226 20.97 16.90 15.29
C PRO A 226 20.09 17.49 14.19
N PRO A 227 18.75 17.53 14.37
CA PRO A 227 17.83 18.04 13.37
C PRO A 227 18.26 19.44 12.93
N ARG A 228 18.47 19.59 11.62
CA ARG A 228 18.87 20.87 11.02
C ARG A 228 17.61 21.69 10.77
N GLU A 229 17.70 23.01 10.88
CA GLU A 229 16.61 23.89 10.45
C GLU A 229 16.48 23.84 8.92
N LEU A 230 15.54 23.02 8.43
CA LEU A 230 15.21 22.90 7.01
C LEU A 230 14.15 23.93 6.64
N PHE A 231 14.46 24.82 5.71
CA PHE A 231 13.48 25.73 5.08
C PHE A 231 13.06 25.17 3.75
N ILE A 232 11.76 25.05 3.51
CA ILE A 232 11.23 24.52 2.26
C ILE A 232 9.95 25.24 1.86
N THR A 233 9.70 25.38 0.56
CA THR A 233 8.44 25.91 0.06
C THR A 233 7.33 24.87 0.25
N ARG A 234 6.06 25.30 0.34
CA ARG A 234 4.93 24.37 0.40
C ARG A 234 4.87 23.47 -0.84
N PHE A 235 5.15 24.03 -2.00
CA PHE A 235 5.14 23.31 -3.27
C PHE A 235 6.17 22.18 -3.31
N ASP A 236 7.39 22.45 -2.85
CA ASP A 236 8.44 21.42 -2.80
C ASP A 236 8.17 20.38 -1.72
N ALA A 237 7.65 20.79 -0.56
CA ALA A 237 7.30 19.87 0.51
C ALA A 237 6.23 18.84 0.06
N ASP A 238 5.16 19.32 -0.59
CA ASP A 238 4.09 18.46 -1.10
C ASP A 238 4.65 17.48 -2.15
N ARG A 239 5.47 17.97 -3.08
CA ARG A 239 6.05 17.17 -4.15
C ARG A 239 7.07 16.15 -3.65
N LEU A 240 7.86 16.49 -2.63
CA LEU A 240 8.80 15.56 -2.00
C LEU A 240 8.07 14.47 -1.20
N HIS A 241 6.99 14.81 -0.47
CA HIS A 241 6.16 13.82 0.21
C HIS A 241 5.56 12.80 -0.77
N GLU A 242 5.03 13.26 -1.91
CA GLU A 242 4.51 12.37 -2.95
C GLU A 242 5.62 11.44 -3.51
N LEU A 243 6.80 12.00 -3.79
CA LEU A 243 7.94 11.23 -4.30
C LEU A 243 8.46 10.19 -3.30
N ILE A 244 8.52 10.53 -2.02
CA ILE A 244 8.90 9.61 -0.94
C ILE A 244 7.88 8.49 -0.81
N ALA A 245 6.57 8.80 -0.88
CA ALA A 245 5.52 7.80 -0.83
C ALA A 245 5.64 6.78 -1.98
N VAL A 246 5.90 7.26 -3.21
CA VAL A 246 6.14 6.39 -4.38
C VAL A 246 7.44 5.59 -4.22
N ALA A 247 8.54 6.23 -3.82
CA ALA A 247 9.84 5.58 -3.68
C ALA A 247 9.86 4.52 -2.55
N ARG A 248 9.08 4.70 -1.48
CA ARG A 248 8.88 3.68 -0.44
C ARG A 248 8.13 2.44 -0.97
N GLY A 249 7.24 2.63 -1.94
CA GLY A 249 6.47 1.55 -2.55
C GLY A 249 7.23 0.72 -3.59
N PHE A 250 8.23 1.31 -4.26
CA PHE A 250 8.91 0.70 -5.42
C PHE A 250 10.45 0.70 -5.35
N GLY A 251 11.05 1.33 -4.35
CA GLY A 251 12.50 1.47 -4.20
C GLY A 251 13.18 0.24 -3.57
N GLY A 252 14.49 0.09 -3.81
CA GLY A 252 15.31 -0.93 -3.15
C GLY A 252 15.51 -0.65 -1.65
N PRO A 253 15.91 -1.65 -0.84
CA PRO A 253 16.08 -1.51 0.61
C PRO A 253 16.99 -0.33 1.03
N ASP A 254 18.07 -0.11 0.29
CA ASP A 254 19.03 0.98 0.56
C ASP A 254 18.45 2.36 0.28
N VAL A 255 17.53 2.46 -0.69
CA VAL A 255 16.80 3.69 -1.01
C VAL A 255 15.80 3.97 0.10
N VAL A 256 15.02 2.98 0.49
CA VAL A 256 14.00 3.11 1.55
C VAL A 256 14.60 3.55 2.89
N ALA A 257 15.76 3.00 3.27
CA ALA A 257 16.39 3.30 4.56
C ALA A 257 16.75 4.78 4.76
N HIS A 258 17.31 5.46 3.75
CA HIS A 258 17.65 6.88 3.90
C HIS A 258 16.47 7.83 3.63
N LEU A 259 15.43 7.38 2.91
CA LEU A 259 14.18 8.13 2.75
C LEU A 259 13.34 8.22 4.04
N HIS A 260 13.61 7.38 5.04
CA HIS A 260 13.07 7.61 6.39
C HIS A 260 13.66 8.89 7.00
N SER A 261 14.97 9.09 6.92
CA SER A 261 15.63 10.31 7.41
C SER A 261 15.11 11.56 6.71
N LEU A 262 14.97 11.53 5.38
CA LEU A 262 14.44 12.67 4.62
C LEU A 262 13.01 13.02 5.01
N ASN A 263 12.15 12.01 5.21
CA ASN A 263 10.77 12.24 5.65
C ASN A 263 10.70 12.84 7.05
N ASP A 264 11.50 12.34 7.98
CA ASP A 264 11.55 12.87 9.35
C ASP A 264 12.05 14.32 9.35
N GLU A 265 13.01 14.67 8.49
CA GLU A 265 13.47 16.06 8.31
C GLU A 265 12.39 16.96 7.70
N LEU A 266 11.61 16.47 6.73
CA LEU A 266 10.50 17.20 6.11
C LEU A 266 9.34 17.45 7.09
N GLU A 267 9.03 16.48 7.96
CA GLU A 267 7.98 16.63 8.99
C GLU A 267 8.28 17.75 10.00
N HIS A 268 9.57 18.05 10.22
CA HIS A 268 10.04 19.10 11.11
C HIS A 268 10.50 20.37 10.38
N ALA A 269 10.32 20.43 9.05
CA ALA A 269 10.75 21.56 8.25
C ALA A 269 9.89 22.81 8.48
N GLN A 270 10.52 23.98 8.38
CA GLN A 270 9.82 25.25 8.34
C GLN A 270 9.30 25.49 6.93
N VAL A 271 8.00 25.25 6.74
CA VAL A 271 7.31 25.56 5.48
C VAL A 271 7.09 27.06 5.39
N VAL A 272 7.76 27.70 4.44
CA VAL A 272 7.72 29.17 4.25
C VAL A 272 7.29 29.53 2.83
N GLU A 273 6.86 30.78 2.63
CA GLU A 273 6.68 31.33 1.29
C GLU A 273 8.04 31.41 0.57
N PRO A 274 8.09 31.27 -0.78
CA PRO A 274 9.36 31.28 -1.50
C PRO A 274 10.24 32.51 -1.22
N SER A 275 9.64 33.69 -1.03
CA SER A 275 10.36 34.93 -0.71
C SER A 275 10.96 34.99 0.70
N ALA A 276 10.59 34.06 1.59
CA ALA A 276 11.08 33.96 2.95
C ALA A 276 12.16 32.90 3.14
N VAL A 277 12.53 32.17 2.07
CA VAL A 277 13.66 31.24 2.08
C VAL A 277 14.97 32.05 2.17
N PRO A 278 15.89 31.75 3.12
CA PRO A 278 17.18 32.42 3.18
C PRO A 278 18.02 32.16 1.92
N PRO A 279 18.72 33.17 1.36
CA PRO A 279 19.39 33.08 0.06
C PRO A 279 20.59 32.12 0.01
N ASP A 280 21.05 31.66 1.17
CA ASP A 280 22.19 30.77 1.34
C ASP A 280 21.81 29.32 1.63
N VAL A 281 20.52 28.98 1.59
CA VAL A 281 19.98 27.64 1.84
C VAL A 281 19.80 26.87 0.54
N VAL A 282 20.15 25.58 0.54
CA VAL A 282 19.93 24.69 -0.60
C VAL A 282 18.47 24.26 -0.65
N THR A 283 17.75 24.71 -1.68
CA THR A 283 16.39 24.29 -2.05
C THR A 283 16.39 23.45 -3.33
N MET A 284 15.23 22.97 -3.78
CA MET A 284 15.12 22.29 -5.07
C MET A 284 15.60 23.21 -6.20
N ASN A 285 16.20 22.64 -7.24
CA ASN A 285 16.83 23.35 -8.37
C ASN A 285 18.00 24.28 -8.00
N THR A 286 18.48 24.24 -6.75
CA THR A 286 19.69 24.96 -6.33
C THR A 286 20.92 24.39 -7.02
N ARG A 287 21.78 25.28 -7.51
CA ARG A 287 23.11 24.94 -8.02
C ARG A 287 24.17 25.22 -6.96
N LEU A 288 24.90 24.20 -6.56
CA LEU A 288 25.87 24.24 -5.47
C LEU A 288 27.24 23.70 -5.89
N ARG A 289 28.30 24.24 -5.28
CA ARG A 289 29.67 23.73 -5.41
C ARG A 289 29.96 22.81 -4.23
N LEU A 290 30.24 21.54 -4.53
CA LEU A 290 30.56 20.51 -3.55
C LEU A 290 32.03 20.16 -3.65
N ARG A 291 32.72 20.10 -2.51
CA ARG A 291 34.09 19.59 -2.42
C ARG A 291 34.12 18.26 -1.69
N ARG A 292 34.71 17.25 -2.31
CA ARG A 292 34.99 15.95 -1.69
C ARG A 292 36.21 16.03 -0.79
N PHE A 293 36.12 15.55 0.45
CA PHE A 293 37.26 15.58 1.38
C PHE A 293 38.34 14.55 1.04
N ASP A 294 37.97 13.39 0.49
CA ASP A 294 38.88 12.29 0.17
C ASP A 294 39.77 12.62 -1.05
N THR A 295 39.18 13.22 -2.08
CA THR A 295 39.88 13.53 -3.34
C THR A 295 40.27 15.00 -3.47
N GLY A 296 39.67 15.89 -2.68
CA GLY A 296 39.80 17.34 -2.84
C GLY A 296 39.10 17.89 -4.08
N VAL A 297 38.42 17.05 -4.88
CA VAL A 297 37.77 17.45 -6.11
C VAL A 297 36.57 18.33 -5.80
N GLU A 298 36.52 19.49 -6.44
CA GLU A 298 35.37 20.38 -6.46
C GLU A 298 34.52 20.15 -7.70
N GLU A 299 33.21 20.05 -7.50
CA GLU A 299 32.27 19.85 -8.58
C GLU A 299 31.03 20.72 -8.42
N LEU A 300 30.49 21.14 -9.54
CA LEU A 300 29.24 21.88 -9.60
C LEU A 300 28.11 20.87 -9.78
N ARG A 301 27.10 20.95 -8.91
CA ARG A 301 25.91 20.10 -8.95
C ARG A 301 24.64 20.93 -8.88
N THR A 302 23.57 20.45 -9.48
CA THR A 302 22.22 21.01 -9.35
C THR A 302 21.33 19.99 -8.68
N LEU A 303 20.75 20.34 -7.53
CA LEU A 303 19.79 19.47 -6.82
C LEU A 303 18.48 19.48 -7.59
N VAL A 304 18.00 18.32 -8.03
CA VAL A 304 16.81 18.20 -8.88
C VAL A 304 15.89 17.09 -8.43
N PHE A 305 14.64 17.12 -8.91
CA PHE A 305 13.73 15.99 -8.78
C PHE A 305 14.22 14.78 -9.59
N PRO A 306 13.83 13.55 -9.21
CA PRO A 306 14.27 12.34 -9.90
C PRO A 306 13.96 12.32 -11.40
N ALA A 307 12.85 12.94 -11.82
CA ALA A 307 12.45 13.02 -13.23
C ALA A 307 13.42 13.83 -14.09
N ASP A 308 14.22 14.71 -13.46
CA ASP A 308 15.17 15.62 -14.11
C ASP A 308 16.64 15.18 -13.91
N ALA A 309 16.88 14.16 -13.09
CA ALA A 309 18.20 13.57 -12.92
C ALA A 309 18.71 12.96 -14.24
N GLY A 310 19.95 13.27 -14.60
CA GLY A 310 20.59 12.79 -15.83
C GLY A 310 20.20 13.53 -17.12
N ARG A 311 19.26 14.49 -17.07
CA ARG A 311 18.90 15.33 -18.25
C ARG A 311 20.02 16.27 -18.65
N GLU A 312 20.74 16.81 -17.67
CA GLU A 312 21.93 17.64 -17.86
C GLU A 312 23.12 17.10 -17.06
N PRO A 313 24.36 17.28 -17.57
CA PRO A 313 25.56 16.95 -16.82
C PRO A 313 25.63 17.72 -15.49
N GLY A 314 25.88 17.00 -14.39
CA GLY A 314 25.98 17.61 -13.06
C GLY A 314 24.65 17.76 -12.32
N THR A 315 23.58 17.13 -12.77
CA THR A 315 22.36 16.97 -11.95
C THR A 315 22.59 15.99 -10.80
N LEU A 316 21.96 16.24 -9.66
CA LEU A 316 21.98 15.43 -8.44
C LEU A 316 20.54 15.21 -7.99
N SER A 317 20.07 13.97 -8.02
CA SER A 317 18.70 13.66 -7.58
C SER A 317 18.55 13.86 -6.07
N VAL A 318 17.46 14.48 -5.62
CA VAL A 318 17.12 14.60 -4.19
C VAL A 318 16.93 13.24 -3.50
N LEU A 319 16.60 12.18 -4.24
CA LEU A 319 16.47 10.81 -3.71
C LEU A 319 17.79 10.02 -3.73
N GLU A 320 18.89 10.62 -4.17
CA GLU A 320 20.22 10.05 -3.94
C GLU A 320 20.72 10.45 -2.54
N PRO A 321 21.55 9.63 -1.88
CA PRO A 321 22.03 9.92 -0.52
C PRO A 321 22.66 11.31 -0.37
N LEU A 322 23.43 11.75 -1.36
CA LEU A 322 24.03 13.08 -1.38
C LEU A 322 23.01 14.19 -1.63
N GLY A 323 22.01 13.98 -2.48
CA GLY A 323 20.96 14.96 -2.74
C GLY A 323 20.07 15.22 -1.53
N THR A 324 19.71 14.14 -0.83
CA THR A 324 19.02 14.24 0.47
C THR A 324 19.86 15.02 1.48
N ALA A 325 21.14 14.66 1.63
CA ALA A 325 22.00 15.24 2.67
C ALA A 325 22.32 16.74 2.48
N VAL A 326 22.23 17.26 1.26
CA VAL A 326 22.50 18.68 0.96
C VAL A 326 21.24 19.55 1.01
N LEU A 327 20.03 18.98 0.95
CA LEU A 327 18.79 19.73 1.06
C LEU A 327 18.76 20.46 2.42
N GLY A 328 18.41 21.75 2.41
CA GLY A 328 18.40 22.61 3.60
C GLY A 328 19.77 23.03 4.12
N CYS A 329 20.87 22.53 3.56
CA CYS A 329 22.21 22.94 3.98
C CYS A 329 22.51 24.38 3.56
N ARG A 330 23.41 25.02 4.31
CA ARG A 330 23.98 26.31 3.96
C ARG A 330 25.39 26.17 3.39
N ALA A 331 25.85 27.17 2.65
CA ALA A 331 27.27 27.28 2.32
C ALA A 331 28.15 27.20 3.59
N GLY A 332 29.23 26.42 3.54
CA GLY A 332 30.08 26.08 4.67
C GLY A 332 29.69 24.80 5.43
N SER A 333 28.54 24.18 5.11
CA SER A 333 28.10 22.96 5.78
C SER A 333 28.91 21.73 5.35
N ASP A 334 29.25 20.87 6.31
CA ASP A 334 29.81 19.54 6.06
C ASP A 334 28.69 18.50 6.05
N VAL A 335 28.69 17.62 5.05
CA VAL A 335 27.73 16.53 4.90
C VAL A 335 28.46 15.19 4.76
N GLU A 336 27.92 14.16 5.39
CA GLU A 336 28.46 12.80 5.36
C GLU A 336 27.40 11.86 4.83
N VAL A 337 27.76 11.03 3.85
CA VAL A 337 26.86 10.06 3.23
C VAL A 337 27.53 8.69 3.21
N VAL A 338 26.72 7.64 3.28
CA VAL A 338 27.20 6.26 3.13
C VAL A 338 27.02 5.85 1.68
N ASP A 339 28.10 5.43 1.03
CA ASP A 339 28.01 4.80 -0.29
C ASP A 339 27.45 3.38 -0.12
N ALA A 340 26.24 3.14 -0.60
CA ALA A 340 25.58 1.84 -0.49
C ALA A 340 26.31 0.73 -1.28
N ALA A 341 27.07 1.07 -2.33
CA ALA A 341 27.79 0.09 -3.14
C ALA A 341 29.14 -0.32 -2.54
N ALA A 342 29.80 0.58 -1.80
CA ALA A 342 31.14 0.37 -1.26
C ALA A 342 31.20 0.26 0.28
N GLY A 343 30.12 0.61 0.98
CA GLY A 343 30.03 0.61 2.45
C GLY A 343 30.94 1.65 3.14
N ASN A 344 31.54 2.57 2.38
CA ASN A 344 32.40 3.62 2.91
C ASN A 344 31.61 4.91 3.17
N ARG A 345 32.06 5.69 4.16
CA ARG A 345 31.51 7.01 4.46
C ARG A 345 32.25 8.04 3.60
N LEU A 346 31.50 8.76 2.78
CA LEU A 346 32.00 9.86 1.97
C LEU A 346 31.65 11.17 2.65
N LYS A 347 32.61 12.10 2.70
CA LYS A 347 32.44 13.42 3.30
C LYS A 347 32.58 14.52 2.26
N PHE A 348 31.64 15.45 2.27
CA PHE A 348 31.58 16.59 1.36
C PHE A 348 31.43 17.90 2.13
N ARG A 349 31.90 19.00 1.54
CA ARG A 349 31.61 20.37 1.99
C ARG A 349 30.81 21.10 0.93
N VAL A 350 29.74 21.78 1.33
CA VAL A 350 29.04 22.76 0.49
C VAL A 350 29.86 24.03 0.47
N GLU A 351 30.71 24.23 -0.54
CA GLU A 351 31.60 25.40 -0.61
C GLU A 351 30.84 26.68 -0.95
N ALA A 352 29.82 26.58 -1.81
CA ALA A 352 28.99 27.72 -2.18
C ALA A 352 27.63 27.28 -2.74
N VAL A 353 26.60 28.06 -2.44
CA VAL A 353 25.36 28.12 -3.22
C VAL A 353 25.59 29.12 -4.36
N VAL A 354 25.68 28.62 -5.60
CA VAL A 354 26.01 29.41 -6.79
C VAL A 354 24.76 30.03 -7.40
N TYR A 355 23.63 29.34 -7.30
CA TYR A 355 22.32 29.80 -7.73
C TYR A 355 21.26 29.15 -6.85
N GLN A 356 20.32 29.96 -6.37
CA GLN A 356 19.12 29.51 -5.66
C GLN A 356 17.91 30.14 -6.36
N PRO A 357 16.88 29.36 -6.76
CA PRO A 357 15.71 29.89 -7.45
C PRO A 357 15.02 31.04 -6.69
N GLU A 358 14.84 30.91 -5.39
CA GLU A 358 14.15 31.89 -4.56
C GLU A 358 14.90 33.24 -4.49
N ALA A 359 16.23 33.20 -4.30
CA ALA A 359 17.06 34.40 -4.35
C ALA A 359 17.13 35.05 -5.74
N ALA A 360 16.96 34.26 -6.81
CA ALA A 360 16.92 34.75 -8.19
C ALA A 360 15.54 35.29 -8.60
N GLY A 361 14.49 35.03 -7.81
CA GLY A 361 13.10 35.39 -8.12
C GLY A 361 12.36 34.37 -9.01
N ASP A 362 12.94 33.18 -9.21
CA ASP A 362 12.41 32.11 -10.05
C ASP A 362 11.47 31.17 -9.25
N PHE A 363 10.41 31.71 -8.67
CA PHE A 363 9.50 30.97 -7.74
C PHE A 363 8.65 29.86 -8.38
N HIS A 364 8.85 29.55 -9.65
CA HIS A 364 8.03 28.62 -10.44
C HIS A 364 8.78 27.34 -10.83
N LEU A 365 10.06 27.23 -10.46
CA LEU A 365 10.94 26.12 -10.81
C LEU A 365 10.80 24.93 -9.86
#